data_AF-A0A7V8Z6E8-F1
#
_entry.id   AF-A0A7V8Z6E8-F1
#
_cell.length_a   1.000
_cell.length_b   1.000
_cell.length_c   1.000
_cell.angle_alpha   90.00
_cell.angle_beta   90.00
_cell.angle_gamma   90.00
#
_symmetry.space_group_name_H-M   'P 1'
#
loop_
_entity.id
_entity.type
_entity.pdbx_description
1 polymer ?
#
loop_
_entity_poly.entity_id
_entity_poly.type
_entity_poly.pdbx_seq_one_letter_code
_entity_poly.pdbx_strand_id
1 'polypeptide(L)'
;MPAEIAPPELARLIDFAERSREHDWSLRSALTRYAQGQPQRASDVLALVRRIESVIPSHLASLRRDGPTLWDELQSSDAPPHTGDSVLPELLRGMIEFDRLGDILAEWAADPTGPTGERPDSAVDAVTLDVDQRLEQLGVPHEERQRPPRQRS
;
A
#
# COMPACT_ATOMS: atom_id res chain seq x y z
N MET A 1 -2.89 -8.67 14.05
CA MET A 1 -2.17 -9.95 14.27
C MET A 1 -1.97 -10.64 12.93
N PRO A 2 -0.89 -10.31 12.20
CA PRO A 2 -0.54 -10.95 10.92
C PRO A 2 -0.12 -12.43 11.07
N ALA A 3 0.24 -12.87 12.28
CA ALA A 3 0.85 -14.18 12.56
C ALA A 3 -0.02 -15.42 12.23
N GLU A 4 -1.30 -15.24 11.92
CA GLU A 4 -2.20 -16.33 11.52
C GLU A 4 -2.32 -16.50 10.00
N ILE A 5 -1.68 -15.63 9.22
CA ILE A 5 -1.77 -15.65 7.75
C ILE A 5 -0.49 -16.28 7.21
N ALA A 6 -0.66 -17.38 6.47
CA ALA A 6 0.41 -18.02 5.74
C ALA A 6 0.32 -17.66 4.24
N PRO A 7 1.46 -17.46 3.55
CA PRO A 7 2.83 -17.50 4.09
C PRO A 7 3.21 -16.21 4.84
N PRO A 8 4.32 -16.20 5.61
CA PRO A 8 4.77 -15.02 6.35
C PRO A 8 4.98 -13.78 5.47
N GLU A 9 5.32 -13.95 4.20
CA GLU A 9 5.43 -12.89 3.21
C GLU A 9 4.09 -12.17 2.99
N LEU A 10 3.00 -12.94 2.87
CA LEU A 10 1.65 -12.39 2.75
C LEU A 10 1.23 -11.66 4.02
N ALA A 11 1.56 -12.21 5.19
CA ALA A 11 1.32 -11.55 6.47
C ALA A 11 2.07 -10.21 6.56
N ARG A 12 3.33 -10.15 6.10
CA ARG A 12 4.13 -8.92 6.01
C ARG A 12 3.52 -7.91 5.05
N LEU A 13 3.01 -8.37 3.91
CA LEU A 13 2.35 -7.52 2.92
C LEU A 13 1.08 -6.86 3.48
N ILE A 14 0.31 -7.56 4.32
CA ILE A 14 -0.88 -6.99 4.96
C ILE A 14 -0.52 -5.86 5.93
N ASP A 15 0.67 -5.94 6.53
CA ASP A 15 1.22 -4.93 7.43
C ASP A 15 2.14 -3.92 6.71
N PHE A 16 2.07 -3.82 5.38
CA PHE A 16 3.04 -3.05 4.58
C PHE A 16 3.21 -1.62 5.09
N ALA A 17 2.16 -0.94 5.55
CA ALA A 17 2.27 0.45 5.94
C ALA A 17 3.13 0.69 7.20
N GLU A 18 3.12 -0.24 8.16
CA GLU A 18 3.83 -0.12 9.45
C GLU A 18 5.03 -1.03 9.61
N ARG A 19 5.13 -2.09 8.82
CA ARG A 19 6.25 -3.02 8.87
C ARG A 19 7.58 -2.25 8.77
N SER A 20 8.49 -2.56 9.70
CA SER A 20 9.86 -2.04 9.69
C SER A 20 10.59 -2.45 8.40
N ARG A 21 11.32 -1.50 7.82
CA ARG A 21 12.16 -1.65 6.63
C ARG A 21 13.59 -1.22 6.98
N GLU A 22 14.32 -0.73 5.98
CA GLU A 22 15.67 -0.22 6.16
C GLU A 22 15.74 0.82 7.28
N HIS A 23 16.76 0.71 8.14
CA HIS A 23 16.99 1.62 9.27
C HIS A 23 15.77 1.89 10.17
N ASP A 24 14.91 0.88 10.36
CA ASP A 24 13.69 0.95 11.18
C ASP A 24 12.62 1.93 10.66
N TRP A 25 12.70 2.35 9.39
CA TRP A 25 11.64 3.14 8.76
C TRP A 25 10.48 2.26 8.33
N SER A 26 9.25 2.66 8.66
CA SER A 26 8.03 2.21 8.00
C SER A 26 7.64 3.16 6.85
N LEU A 27 6.77 2.73 5.94
CA LEU A 27 6.19 3.59 4.91
C LEU A 27 5.58 4.86 5.53
N ARG A 28 4.81 4.73 6.63
CA ARG A 28 4.21 5.89 7.31
C ARG A 28 5.25 6.86 7.87
N SER A 29 6.29 6.35 8.52
CA SER A 29 7.37 7.20 9.04
C SER A 29 8.16 7.89 7.93
N ALA A 30 8.45 7.20 6.82
CA ALA A 30 9.14 7.77 5.67
C ALA A 30 8.30 8.86 4.99
N LEU A 31 6.98 8.65 4.85
CA LEU A 31 6.04 9.64 4.33
C LEU A 31 6.00 10.92 5.17
N THR A 32 6.20 10.81 6.49
CA THR A 32 6.26 11.98 7.39
C THR A 32 7.42 12.90 7.02
N ARG A 33 8.57 12.32 6.64
CA ARG A 33 9.71 13.09 6.15
C ARG A 33 9.46 13.62 4.74
N TYR A 34 8.96 12.77 3.84
CA TYR A 34 8.64 13.13 2.45
C TYR A 34 7.67 14.32 2.35
N ALA A 35 6.68 14.36 3.26
CA ALA A 35 5.69 15.43 3.35
C ALA A 35 6.28 16.82 3.60
N GLN A 36 7.50 16.93 4.14
CA GLN A 36 8.15 18.24 4.38
C GLN A 36 8.40 19.02 3.08
N GLY A 37 8.61 18.31 1.96
CA GLY A 37 8.76 18.91 0.63
C GLY A 37 7.58 18.66 -0.30
N GLN A 38 6.81 17.60 -0.09
CA GLN A 38 5.72 17.15 -0.97
C GLN A 38 4.45 16.79 -0.18
N PRO A 39 3.83 17.73 0.54
CA PRO A 39 2.72 17.42 1.45
C PRO A 39 1.48 16.85 0.74
N GLN A 40 1.17 17.33 -0.47
CA GLN A 40 0.02 16.83 -1.24
C GLN A 40 0.22 15.38 -1.66
N ARG A 41 1.37 15.05 -2.27
CA ARG A 41 1.69 13.67 -2.68
C ARG A 41 1.69 12.71 -1.50
N ALA A 42 2.25 13.12 -0.36
CA ALA A 42 2.20 12.31 0.86
C ALA A 42 0.76 12.05 1.32
N SER A 43 -0.09 13.08 1.27
CA SER A 43 -1.52 12.95 1.59
C SER A 43 -2.23 11.98 0.64
N ASP A 44 -1.91 12.01 -0.65
CA ASP A 44 -2.53 11.15 -1.66
C ASP A 44 -2.16 9.68 -1.44
N VAL A 45 -0.87 9.39 -1.21
CA VAL A 45 -0.42 8.04 -0.81
C VAL A 45 -1.12 7.56 0.46
N LEU A 46 -1.15 8.39 1.50
CA LEU A 46 -1.79 8.02 2.77
C LEU A 46 -3.31 7.77 2.62
N ALA A 47 -3.98 8.47 1.70
CA ALA A 47 -5.39 8.24 1.41
C ALA A 47 -5.62 6.86 0.79
N LEU A 48 -4.76 6.45 -0.15
CA LEU A 48 -4.84 5.12 -0.76
C LEU A 48 -4.47 4.01 0.23
N VAL A 49 -3.47 4.23 1.09
CA VAL A 49 -3.15 3.29 2.18
C VAL A 49 -4.36 3.06 3.09
N ARG A 50 -5.03 4.12 3.55
CA ARG A 50 -6.24 3.99 4.38
C ARG A 50 -7.38 3.30 3.63
N ARG A 51 -7.56 3.62 2.34
CA ARG A 51 -8.56 2.99 1.48
C ARG A 51 -8.35 1.47 1.40
N ILE A 52 -7.12 1.03 1.19
CA ILE A 52 -6.74 -0.40 1.18
C ILE A 52 -6.99 -1.04 2.55
N GLU A 53 -6.45 -0.45 3.62
CA GLU A 53 -6.59 -1.01 4.98
C GLU A 53 -8.05 -1.11 5.43
N SER A 54 -8.92 -0.22 4.94
CA SER A 54 -10.34 -0.26 5.25
C SER A 54 -11.04 -1.52 4.71
N VAL A 55 -10.55 -2.10 3.61
CA VAL A 55 -11.14 -3.29 3.00
C VAL A 55 -10.47 -4.60 3.44
N ILE A 56 -9.23 -4.58 3.92
CA ILE A 56 -8.54 -5.80 4.39
C ILE A 56 -9.36 -6.63 5.39
N PRO A 57 -10.04 -6.05 6.41
CA PRO A 57 -10.84 -6.82 7.36
C PRO A 57 -11.90 -7.72 6.73
N SER A 58 -12.54 -7.30 5.64
CA SER A 58 -13.57 -8.11 4.96
C SER A 58 -12.99 -9.34 4.26
N HIS A 59 -11.69 -9.32 3.95
CA HIS A 59 -10.99 -10.39 3.25
C HIS A 59 -10.14 -11.28 4.16
N LEU A 60 -10.04 -11.00 5.46
CA LEU A 60 -9.18 -11.76 6.40
C LEU A 60 -9.48 -13.25 6.45
N ALA A 61 -10.74 -13.66 6.33
CA ALA A 61 -11.11 -15.08 6.33
C ALA A 61 -10.55 -15.81 5.09
N SER A 62 -10.69 -15.19 3.91
CA SER A 62 -10.12 -15.72 2.66
C SER A 62 -8.60 -15.71 2.69
N LEU A 63 -7.98 -14.64 3.21
CA LEU A 63 -6.52 -14.55 3.35
C LEU A 63 -5.94 -15.66 4.25
N ARG A 64 -6.63 -16.02 5.35
CA ARG A 64 -6.21 -17.12 6.22
C ARG A 64 -6.39 -18.49 5.57
N ARG A 65 -7.48 -18.68 4.83
CA ARG A 65 -7.82 -19.99 4.22
C ARG A 65 -7.03 -20.27 2.96
N ASP A 66 -6.94 -19.28 2.07
CA ASP A 66 -6.48 -19.40 0.69
C ASP A 66 -5.08 -18.77 0.49
N GLY A 67 -4.46 -18.28 1.57
CA GLY A 67 -3.22 -17.49 1.55
C GLY A 67 -2.04 -18.10 0.78
N PRO A 68 -1.69 -19.39 0.96
CA PRO A 68 -0.64 -20.03 0.17
C PRO A 68 -0.92 -20.00 -1.33
N THR A 69 -2.14 -20.37 -1.75
CA THR A 69 -2.55 -20.35 -3.17
C THR A 69 -2.53 -18.94 -3.73
N LEU A 70 -3.10 -17.97 -3.01
CA LEU A 70 -3.08 -16.56 -3.39
C LEU A 70 -1.65 -16.05 -3.58
N TRP A 71 -0.74 -16.42 -2.67
CA TRP A 71 0.66 -16.01 -2.76
C TRP A 71 1.36 -16.62 -3.98
N ASP A 72 1.17 -17.92 -4.24
CA ASP A 72 1.74 -18.60 -5.41
C ASP A 72 1.22 -18.00 -6.73
N GLU A 73 -0.06 -17.64 -6.79
CA GLU A 73 -0.67 -16.92 -7.92
C GLU A 73 -0.04 -15.55 -8.16
N LEU A 74 0.32 -14.82 -7.09
CA LEU A 74 0.97 -13.51 -7.18
C LEU A 74 2.43 -13.60 -7.68
N GLN A 75 3.13 -14.71 -7.39
CA GLN A 75 4.52 -14.92 -7.82
C GLN A 75 4.62 -15.47 -9.25
N SER A 76 3.55 -16.06 -9.77
CA SER A 76 3.54 -16.70 -11.08
C SER A 76 3.50 -15.66 -12.20
N SER A 77 4.64 -15.44 -12.88
CA SER A 77 4.74 -14.53 -14.03
C SER A 77 3.92 -14.98 -15.25
N ASP A 78 3.51 -16.26 -15.29
CA ASP A 78 2.65 -16.85 -16.31
C ASP A 78 1.16 -16.81 -15.95
N ALA A 79 0.77 -16.18 -14.84
CA ALA A 79 -0.63 -16.03 -14.49
C ALA A 79 -1.33 -15.21 -15.60
N PRO A 80 -2.37 -15.75 -16.26
CA PRO A 80 -3.11 -14.99 -17.24
C PRO A 80 -3.65 -13.72 -16.58
N PRO A 81 -3.69 -12.57 -17.30
CA PRO A 81 -4.29 -11.35 -16.77
C PRO A 81 -5.67 -11.71 -16.25
N HIS A 82 -5.93 -11.47 -14.96
CA HIS A 82 -7.15 -11.93 -14.31
C HIS A 82 -8.34 -11.40 -15.10
N THR A 83 -9.03 -12.33 -15.76
CA THR A 83 -10.25 -12.07 -16.52
C THR A 83 -11.48 -12.32 -15.64
N GLY A 84 -11.31 -12.31 -14.32
CA GLY A 84 -12.33 -12.68 -13.35
C GLY A 84 -12.52 -11.64 -12.25
N ASP A 85 -13.74 -11.59 -11.71
CA ASP A 85 -14.25 -10.66 -10.69
C ASP A 85 -13.57 -10.75 -9.31
N SER A 86 -12.40 -11.38 -9.19
CA SER A 86 -11.76 -11.61 -7.89
C SER A 86 -11.00 -10.38 -7.43
N VAL A 87 -11.59 -9.65 -6.50
CA VAL A 87 -11.05 -8.41 -5.93
C VAL A 87 -9.72 -8.62 -5.20
N LEU A 88 -9.54 -9.78 -4.56
CA LEU A 88 -8.46 -9.98 -3.60
C LEU A 88 -7.05 -10.07 -4.24
N PRO A 89 -6.81 -10.85 -5.32
CA PRO A 89 -5.49 -10.87 -5.97
C PRO A 89 -5.09 -9.50 -6.53
N GLU A 90 -6.00 -8.76 -7.16
CA GLU A 90 -5.70 -7.43 -7.69
C GLU A 90 -5.44 -6.40 -6.58
N LEU A 91 -6.17 -6.47 -5.47
CA LEU A 91 -5.88 -5.68 -4.27
C LEU A 91 -4.46 -5.97 -3.75
N LEU A 92 -4.08 -7.25 -3.66
CA LEU A 92 -2.76 -7.67 -3.22
C LEU A 92 -1.65 -7.22 -4.18
N ARG A 93 -1.89 -7.20 -5.49
CA ARG A 93 -0.94 -6.62 -6.46
C ARG A 93 -0.73 -5.13 -6.23
N GLY A 94 -1.79 -4.36 -5.97
CA GLY A 94 -1.67 -2.96 -5.60
C GLY A 94 -0.88 -2.74 -4.31
N MET A 95 -1.08 -3.62 -3.31
CA MET A 95 -0.31 -3.60 -2.07
C MET A 95 1.18 -3.90 -2.30
N ILE A 96 1.52 -4.80 -3.23
CA ILE A 96 2.92 -5.11 -3.58
C ILE A 96 3.62 -3.86 -4.13
N GLU A 97 2.95 -3.10 -5.00
CA GLU A 97 3.54 -1.84 -5.52
C GLU A 97 3.73 -0.81 -4.40
N PHE A 98 2.80 -0.71 -3.44
CA PHE A 98 3.01 0.13 -2.27
C PHE A 98 4.09 -0.38 -1.31
N ASP A 99 4.24 -1.70 -1.16
CA ASP A 99 5.29 -2.27 -0.32
C ASP A 99 6.67 -1.91 -0.87
N ARG A 100 6.85 -2.03 -2.19
CA ARG A 100 8.06 -1.59 -2.92
C ARG A 100 8.27 -0.08 -2.82
N LEU A 101 7.22 0.72 -2.96
CA LEU A 101 7.30 2.17 -2.75
C LEU A 101 7.75 2.49 -1.33
N GLY A 102 7.30 1.71 -0.34
CA GLY A 102 7.75 1.80 1.04
C GLY A 102 9.25 1.59 1.20
N ASP A 103 9.83 0.63 0.47
CA ASP A 103 11.28 0.40 0.49
C ASP A 103 12.03 1.60 -0.12
N ILE A 104 11.58 2.10 -1.27
CA ILE A 104 12.16 3.30 -1.94
C ILE A 104 12.10 4.53 -1.02
N LEU A 105 10.96 4.77 -0.38
CA LEU A 105 10.78 5.90 0.53
C LEU A 105 11.59 5.73 1.82
N ALA A 106 11.72 4.52 2.34
CA ALA A 106 12.51 4.22 3.53
C ALA A 106 14.01 4.47 3.27
N GLU A 107 14.54 3.95 2.16
CA GLU A 107 15.92 4.18 1.72
C GLU A 107 16.21 5.69 1.59
N TRP A 108 15.36 6.41 0.85
CA TRP A 108 15.48 7.86 0.72
C TRP A 108 15.36 8.60 2.05
N ALA A 109 14.45 8.18 2.94
CA ALA A 109 14.23 8.86 4.22
C ALA A 109 15.41 8.68 5.18
N ALA A 110 16.13 7.57 5.08
CA ALA A 110 17.30 7.26 5.89
C ALA A 110 18.50 8.13 5.51
N ASP A 111 18.75 8.35 4.22
CA ASP A 111 19.82 9.24 3.73
C ASP A 111 19.39 10.15 2.55
N PRO A 112 18.58 11.18 2.82
CA PRO A 112 18.08 12.07 1.77
C PRO A 112 19.15 13.01 1.20
N THR A 113 20.34 13.03 1.79
CA THR A 113 21.50 13.83 1.33
C THR A 113 22.56 12.97 0.65
N GLY A 114 22.32 11.66 0.57
CA GLY A 114 23.25 10.68 0.02
C GLY A 114 23.36 10.70 -1.51
N PRO A 115 24.13 9.75 -2.07
CA PRO A 115 24.38 9.65 -3.52
C PRO A 115 23.10 9.49 -4.36
N THR A 116 22.08 8.85 -3.79
CA THR A 116 20.76 8.61 -4.38
C THR A 116 19.69 9.52 -3.78
N GLY A 117 20.06 10.59 -3.06
CA GLY A 117 19.17 11.51 -2.33
C GLY A 117 18.18 12.30 -3.19
N GLU A 118 18.07 11.98 -4.49
CA GLU A 118 16.97 12.40 -5.32
C GLU A 118 15.65 11.92 -4.70
N ARG A 119 14.74 12.87 -4.50
CA ARG A 119 13.43 12.56 -3.93
C ARG A 119 12.66 11.68 -4.92
N PRO A 120 12.01 10.59 -4.47
CA PRO A 120 11.38 9.61 -5.36
C PRO A 120 10.00 10.07 -5.89
N ASP A 121 9.90 11.33 -6.37
CA ASP A 121 8.64 11.93 -6.83
C ASP A 121 8.02 11.12 -7.99
N SER A 122 8.84 10.67 -8.94
CA SER A 122 8.38 9.90 -10.11
C SER A 122 7.81 8.53 -9.72
N ALA A 123 8.47 7.84 -8.78
CA ALA A 123 7.99 6.55 -8.26
C ALA A 123 6.69 6.74 -7.48
N VAL A 124 6.60 7.79 -6.65
CA VAL A 124 5.37 8.13 -5.92
C VAL A 124 4.22 8.41 -6.87
N ASP A 125 4.43 9.25 -7.89
CA ASP A 125 3.39 9.62 -8.84
C ASP A 125 2.91 8.38 -9.65
N ALA A 126 3.84 7.54 -10.10
CA ALA A 126 3.52 6.34 -10.88
C ALA A 126 2.72 5.31 -10.05
N VAL A 127 3.18 4.98 -8.84
CA VAL A 127 2.51 3.98 -7.98
C VAL A 127 1.16 4.51 -7.50
N THR A 128 1.07 5.79 -7.12
CA THR A 128 -0.20 6.40 -6.70
C THR A 128 -1.24 6.31 -7.81
N LEU A 129 -0.86 6.65 -9.05
CA LEU A 129 -1.76 6.58 -10.19
C LEU A 129 -2.20 5.14 -10.51
N ASP A 130 -1.26 4.19 -10.55
CA ASP A 130 -1.55 2.79 -10.84
C ASP A 130 -2.49 2.18 -9.79
N VAL A 131 -2.18 2.36 -8.50
CA VAL A 131 -2.99 1.77 -7.44
C VAL A 131 -4.37 2.44 -7.34
N ASP A 132 -4.48 3.75 -7.52
CA ASP A 132 -5.79 4.42 -7.55
C ASP A 132 -6.68 3.86 -8.67
N GLN A 133 -6.15 3.71 -9.89
CA GLN A 133 -6.89 3.12 -11.01
C GLN A 133 -7.33 1.68 -10.75
N ARG A 134 -6.49 0.86 -10.12
CA ARG A 134 -6.86 -0.51 -9.72
C ARG A 134 -8.00 -0.48 -8.71
N LEU A 135 -7.90 0.35 -7.67
CA LEU A 135 -8.94 0.42 -6.63
C LEU A 135 -10.28 0.92 -7.20
N GLU A 136 -10.26 1.83 -8.18
CA GLU A 136 -11.46 2.24 -8.93
C GLU A 136 -12.07 1.06 -9.70
N GLN A 137 -11.25 0.30 -10.45
CA GLN A 137 -11.71 -0.87 -11.20
C GLN A 137 -12.29 -1.96 -10.29
N LEU A 138 -11.75 -2.10 -9.08
CA LEU A 138 -12.22 -3.01 -8.05
C LEU A 138 -13.48 -2.51 -7.31
N GLY A 139 -13.90 -1.27 -7.55
CA GLY A 139 -15.05 -0.67 -6.85
C GLY A 139 -14.79 -0.46 -5.35
N VAL A 140 -13.54 -0.40 -4.91
CA VAL A 140 -13.19 -0.13 -3.51
C VAL A 140 -13.61 1.31 -3.20
N PRO A 141 -14.48 1.59 -2.22
CA PRO A 141 -14.96 2.95 -1.99
C PRO A 141 -13.82 3.86 -1.54
N HIS A 142 -13.87 5.14 -1.93
CA HIS A 142 -13.05 6.16 -1.27
C HIS A 142 -13.49 6.29 0.18
N GLU A 143 -12.53 6.53 1.08
CA GLU A 143 -12.85 6.90 2.46
C GLU A 143 -13.70 8.19 2.43
N GLU A 144 -14.96 8.11 2.86
CA GLU A 144 -15.78 9.30 3.03
C GLU A 144 -15.07 10.20 4.04
N ARG A 145 -14.46 11.29 3.56
CA ARG A 145 -14.00 12.36 4.45
C ARG A 145 -15.22 12.84 5.22
N GLN A 146 -15.36 12.42 6.47
CA GLN A 146 -16.34 13.00 7.38
C GLN A 146 -16.06 14.50 7.40
N ARG A 147 -16.96 15.29 6.81
CA ARG A 147 -16.84 16.74 6.87
C ARG A 147 -16.80 17.12 8.35
N PRO A 148 -15.85 17.97 8.79
CA PRO A 148 -15.85 18.42 10.17
C PRO A 148 -17.22 19.06 10.46
N PRO A 149 -17.82 18.81 11.64
CA PRO A 149 -19.11 19.36 11.97
C PRO A 149 -19.04 20.88 11.82
N ARG A 150 -19.92 21.45 10.99
CA ARG A 150 -20.04 22.90 10.82
C ARG A 150 -20.34 23.49 12.20
N GLN A 151 -19.36 24.18 12.80
CA GLN A 151 -19.63 25.01 13.96
C GLN A 151 -20.64 26.07 13.50
N ARG A 152 -21.87 25.98 14.03
CA ARG A 152 -22.82 27.08 13.97
C ARG A 152 -22.26 28.17 14.87
N SER A 153 -21.72 29.23 14.27
CA SER A 153 -21.54 30.53 14.91
C SER A 153 -22.89 31.21 15.12
#